data_AF-V8D5J1-F1
#
_entry.id   AF-V8D5J1-F1
#
_cell.length_a   1.000
_cell.length_b   1.000
_cell.length_c   1.000
_cell.angle_alpha   90.00
_cell.angle_beta   90.00
_cell.angle_gamma   90.00
#
_symmetry.space_group_name_H-M   'P 1'
#
loop_
_entity.id
_entity.type
_entity.pdbx_description
1 polymer ?
#
loop_
_entity_poly.entity_id
_entity_poly.type
_entity_poly.pdbx_seq_one_letter_code
_entity_poly.pdbx_strand_id
1 'polypeptide(L)' 'MLYPVGFHSDDVHKRLTAELPLPVNAIGHPANDDKAALAALGVARVSFGPILQMVLAERAGEVLARWK' A
#
# COMPACT_ATOMS: atom_id res chain seq x y z
N MET A 1 8.00 -8.21 12.44
CA MET A 1 7.66 -7.16 11.45
C MET A 1 6.61 -6.26 12.06
N LEU A 2 6.72 -4.96 11.87
CA LEU A 2 5.75 -3.96 12.35
C LEU A 2 4.88 -3.49 11.19
N TYR A 3 3.64 -3.12 11.49
CA TYR A 3 2.70 -2.60 10.50
C TYR A 3 2.06 -1.30 11.01
N PRO A 4 2.73 -0.15 10.84
CA PRO A 4 2.18 1.16 11.13
C PRO A 4 1.10 1.48 10.09
N VAL A 5 -0.14 1.03 10.33
CA VAL A 5 -1.23 1.10 9.35
C VAL A 5 -1.53 2.56 8.95
N GLY A 6 -1.76 2.77 7.66
CA GLY A 6 -2.06 4.07 7.06
C GLY A 6 -1.16 4.38 5.87
N PHE A 7 -1.60 5.28 5.00
CA PHE A 7 -0.74 5.86 3.97
C PHE A 7 0.15 6.91 4.64
N HIS A 8 1.44 6.86 4.31
CA HIS A 8 2.45 7.76 4.87
C HIS A 8 3.19 8.47 3.75
N SER A 9 3.71 9.66 4.02
CA SER A 9 4.65 10.30 3.10
C SER A 9 6.01 9.59 3.12
N ASP A 10 6.83 9.86 2.10
CA ASP A 10 8.19 9.33 2.00
C ASP A 10 9.04 9.61 3.25
N ASP A 11 8.95 10.82 3.81
CA ASP A 11 9.70 11.21 5.01
C ASP A 11 9.25 10.40 6.24
N VAL A 12 7.94 10.15 6.36
CA VAL A 12 7.41 9.31 7.44
C VAL A 12 7.84 7.87 7.24
N HIS A 13 7.81 7.34 6.02
CA HIS A 13 8.32 6.00 5.72
C HIS A 13 9.80 5.86 6.11
N LYS A 14 10.66 6.78 5.67
CA LYS A 14 12.09 6.78 6.02
C LYS A 14 12.31 6.81 7.53
N ARG A 15 11.57 7.65 8.26
CA ARG A 15 11.66 7.72 9.73
C ARG A 15 11.24 6.42 10.38
N LEU A 16 10.09 5.87 9.98
CA LEU A 16 9.59 4.59 10.51
C LEU A 16 10.58 3.46 10.27
N THR A 17 11.17 3.36 9.07
CA THR A 17 12.10 2.28 8.73
C THR A 17 13.47 2.43 9.39
N ALA A 18 13.88 3.67 9.71
CA ALA A 18 15.16 3.94 10.38
C ALA A 18 15.08 3.79 11.90
N GLU A 19 13.96 4.17 12.52
CA GLU A 19 13.84 4.25 13.99
C GLU A 19 13.18 3.02 14.63
N LEU A 20 12.38 2.26 13.87
CA LEU A 20 11.70 1.10 14.43
C LEU A 20 12.62 -0.14 14.51
N PRO A 21 12.52 -0.95 15.58
CA PRO A 21 13.47 -2.05 15.83
C PRO A 21 13.25 -3.29 14.95
N LEU A 22 12.21 -3.30 14.11
CA LEU A 22 11.83 -4.44 13.28
C LEU A 22 11.44 -3.97 11.88
N PRO A 23 11.58 -4.82 10.85
CA PRO A 23 11.19 -4.47 9.49
C PRO A 23 9.75 -3.96 9.40
N VAL A 24 9.52 -2.95 8.56
CA VAL A 24 8.22 -2.26 8.40
C VAL A 24 7.47 -2.78 7.18
N ASN A 25 6.18 -3.05 7.37
CA ASN A 25 5.21 -3.30 6.30
C ASN A 25 4.48 -1.99 5.95
N ALA A 26 4.38 -1.66 4.67
CA ALA A 26 3.55 -0.57 4.16
C ALA A 26 2.21 -1.10 3.62
N ILE A 27 1.16 -0.29 3.73
CA ILE A 27 -0.02 -0.45 2.89
C ILE A 27 0.28 0.18 1.52
N GLY A 28 -0.01 -0.52 0.44
CA GLY A 28 0.17 -0.01 -0.92
C GLY A 28 -1.15 0.06 -1.69
N HIS A 29 -1.21 0.95 -2.67
CA HIS A 29 -2.23 1.00 -3.69
C HIS A 29 -1.74 0.28 -4.96
N PRO A 30 -2.35 -0.84 -5.37
CA PRO A 30 -1.79 -1.73 -6.40
C PRO A 30 -1.72 -1.12 -7.81
N ALA A 31 -2.46 -0.03 -8.06
CA ALA A 31 -2.44 0.67 -9.35
C ALA A 31 -1.65 1.98 -9.34
N ASN A 32 -1.34 2.54 -8.15
CA ASN A 32 -0.80 3.90 -8.04
C ASN A 32 0.59 3.93 -7.43
N ASP A 33 0.91 2.98 -6.55
CA ASP A 33 2.21 2.93 -5.89
C ASP A 33 3.20 2.07 -6.68
N ASP A 34 4.47 2.44 -6.63
CA ASP A 34 5.56 1.67 -7.19
C ASP A 34 6.31 0.87 -6.11
N LYS A 35 6.51 -0.42 -6.37
CA LYS A 35 7.18 -1.32 -5.42
C LYS A 35 8.65 -0.93 -5.19
N ALA A 36 9.35 -0.49 -6.23
CA ALA A 36 10.77 -0.14 -6.11
C ALA A 36 10.95 1.18 -5.36
N ALA A 37 10.04 2.15 -5.56
CA ALA A 37 9.98 3.40 -4.81
C ALA A 37 9.80 3.12 -3.31
N LEU A 38 8.82 2.30 -2.92
CA LEU A 38 8.61 1.91 -1.52
C LEU A 38 9.84 1.19 -0.92
N ALA A 39 10.48 0.31 -1.69
CA ALA A 39 11.69 -0.38 -1.25
C ALA A 39 12.86 0.60 -1.00
N ALA A 40 13.01 1.63 -1.85
CA ALA A 40 14.03 2.67 -1.68
C ALA A 40 13.83 3.52 -0.41
N LEU A 41 12.61 3.54 0.15
CA LEU A 41 12.29 4.17 1.44
C LEU A 41 12.60 3.28 2.65
N GLY A 42 13.09 2.06 2.45
CA GLY A 42 13.39 1.10 3.53
C GLY A 42 12.23 0.17 3.88
N VAL A 43 11.12 0.20 3.14
CA VAL A 43 9.98 -0.71 3.35
C VAL A 43 10.40 -2.15 3.04
N ALA A 44 10.16 -3.06 3.98
CA ALA A 44 10.57 -4.46 3.85
C ALA A 44 9.44 -5.36 3.30
N ARG A 45 8.19 -4.94 3.41
CA ARG A 45 7.03 -5.66 2.90
C ARG A 45 5.95 -4.68 2.47
N VAL A 46 5.21 -5.03 1.43
CA VAL A 46 4.01 -4.32 1.00
C VAL A 46 2.82 -5.27 1.13
N SER A 47 1.71 -4.75 1.64
CA SER A 47 0.41 -5.42 1.65
C SER A 47 -0.65 -4.46 1.12
N PHE A 48 -1.72 -4.97 0.52
CA PHE A 48 -2.76 -4.10 -0.05
C PHE A 48 -3.97 -3.89 0.86
N GLY A 49 -4.09 -4.64 1.96
CA GLY A 49 -5.29 -4.59 2.80
C GLY A 49 -6.58 -4.72 1.96
N PRO A 50 -7.60 -3.86 2.17
CA PRO A 50 -8.82 -3.87 1.35
C PRO A 50 -8.63 -3.23 -0.04
N ILE A 51 -7.54 -2.51 -0.28
CA ILE A 51 -7.39 -1.63 -1.45
C ILE A 51 -7.41 -2.43 -2.76
N LEU A 52 -6.79 -3.61 -2.80
CA LEU A 52 -6.87 -4.47 -3.98
C LEU A 52 -8.32 -4.85 -4.31
N GLN A 53 -9.12 -5.21 -3.31
CA GLN A 53 -10.52 -5.54 -3.51
C GLN A 53 -11.32 -4.32 -3.99
N MET A 54 -11.03 -3.14 -3.46
CA MET A 54 -11.66 -1.89 -3.89
C MET A 54 -11.36 -1.57 -5.36
N VAL A 55 -10.10 -1.65 -5.78
CA VAL A 55 -9.69 -1.46 -7.19
C VAL A 55 -10.40 -2.45 -8.11
N LEU A 56 -10.50 -3.72 -7.71
CA LEU A 56 -11.23 -4.73 -8.49
C LEU A 56 -12.75 -4.45 -8.50
N ALA A 57 -13.31 -3.92 -7.41
CA ALA A 57 -14.72 -3.58 -7.31
C ALA A 57 -15.10 -2.40 -8.22
N GLU A 58 -14.22 -1.42 -8.40
CA GLU A 58 -14.40 -0.33 -9.37
C GLU A 58 -14.58 -0.91 -10.78
N ARG A 59 -13.65 -1.76 -11.22
CA ARG A 59 -13.73 -2.40 -12.53
C ARG A 59 -14.96 -3.31 -12.67
N ALA A 60 -15.31 -4.04 -11.61
CA ALA A 60 -16.54 -4.83 -11.60
C ALA A 60 -17.78 -3.94 -11.77
N GLY A 61 -17.81 -2.78 -11.13
CA GLY A 61 -18.87 -1.79 -11.26
C GLY A 61 -19.06 -1.28 -12.69
N GLU A 62 -17.96 -1.04 -13.41
CA GLU A 62 -18.00 -0.64 -14.83
C GLU A 62 -18.59 -1.74 -15.72
N VAL A 63 -18.13 -2.98 -15.56
CA VAL A 63 -18.62 -4.14 -16.35
C VAL A 63 -20.09 -4.43 -16.05
N LEU A 64 -20.50 -4.29 -14.79
CA LEU A 64 -21.87 -4.59 -14.35
C LEU A 64 -22.84 -3.43 -14.52
N ALA A 65 -22.37 -2.23 -14.91
CA ALA A 65 -23.20 -1.04 -15.04
C ALA A 65 -24.42 -1.24 -15.96
N ARG A 66 -24.29 -2.06 -17.01
CA ARG A 66 -25.38 -2.38 -17.95
C ARG A 66 -26.51 -3.24 -17.38
N TRP A 67 -26.32 -3.82 -16.20
CA TRP A 67 -27.27 -4.73 -15.55
C TRP A 67 -27.95 -4.09 -14.33
N LYS A 68 -27.72 -2.80 -14.08
CA LYS A 68 -28.37 -2.04 -13.01
C LYS A 68 -29.76 -1.56 -13.41
#